data_AF-A0A1C6J9N2-F1
#
_entry.id   AF-A0A1C6J9N2-F1
#
_cell.length_a   1.000
_cell.length_b   1.000
_cell.length_c   1.000
_cell.angle_alpha   90.00
_cell.angle_beta   90.00
_cell.angle_gamma   90.00
#
_symmetry.space_group_name_H-M   'P 1'
#
loop_
_entity.id
_entity.type
_entity.pdbx_description
1 polymer ?
#
loop_
_entity_poly.entity_id
_entity_poly.type
_entity_poly.pdbx_seq_one_letter_code
_entity_poly.pdbx_strand_id
1 'polypeptide(L)'
;MKEIALKLTVEDVRCLYQAVIRLQSDDEQAISVAEQFPNSAVLREAGKQATERKATMEGITRRMLSGLTDEQWRAVIFGKD
;
A
#
# COMPACT_ATOMS: atom_id res chain seq x y z
N MET A 1 -11.55 -16.17 10.22
CA MET A 1 -11.91 -15.32 9.05
C MET A 1 -12.15 -16.23 7.87
N LYS A 2 -13.25 -16.05 7.12
CA LYS A 2 -13.44 -16.76 5.85
C LYS A 2 -12.64 -16.03 4.77
N GLU A 3 -11.84 -16.75 4.01
CA GLU A 3 -11.13 -16.19 2.86
C GLU A 3 -12.12 -15.92 1.72
N ILE A 4 -12.04 -14.74 1.11
CA ILE A 4 -12.84 -14.38 -0.06
C ILE A 4 -11.88 -14.29 -1.25
N ALA A 5 -12.10 -15.14 -2.25
CA ALA A 5 -11.39 -15.06 -3.52
C ALA A 5 -12.19 -14.17 -4.49
N LEU A 6 -11.65 -13.00 -4.81
CA LEU A 6 -12.23 -12.11 -5.83
C LEU A 6 -11.62 -12.47 -7.19
N LYS A 7 -12.46 -12.62 -8.22
CA LYS A 7 -12.00 -12.75 -9.61
C LYS A 7 -11.71 -11.35 -10.16
N LEU A 8 -10.46 -10.92 -10.05
CA LEU A 8 -9.99 -9.62 -10.56
C LEU A 8 -9.26 -9.81 -11.89
N THR A 9 -9.43 -8.86 -12.80
CA THR A 9 -8.61 -8.77 -14.01
C THR A 9 -7.24 -8.16 -13.68
N VAL A 10 -6.27 -8.30 -14.59
CA VAL A 10 -4.95 -7.65 -14.45
C VAL A 10 -5.09 -6.13 -14.31
N GLU A 11 -6.04 -5.53 -15.02
CA GLU A 11 -6.29 -4.08 -14.94
C GLU A 11 -6.88 -3.69 -13.58
N ASP A 12 -7.79 -4.49 -13.02
CA ASP A 12 -8.31 -4.24 -11.67
C ASP A 12 -7.20 -4.30 -10.61
N VAL A 13 -6.33 -5.31 -10.71
CA VAL A 13 -5.18 -5.46 -9.80
C VAL A 13 -4.21 -4.29 -9.96
N ARG A 14 -4.01 -3.79 -11.19
CA ARG A 14 -3.20 -2.59 -11.46
C ARG A 14 -3.79 -1.35 -10.81
N CYS A 15 -5.09 -1.10 -10.97
CA CYS A 15 -5.77 0.01 -10.32
C CYS A 15 -5.64 -0.06 -8.79
N LEU A 16 -5.85 -1.24 -8.20
CA LEU A 16 -5.69 -1.46 -6.77
C LEU A 16 -4.24 -1.23 -6.32
N TYR A 17 -3.26 -1.75 -7.06
CA TYR A 17 -1.85 -1.54 -6.78
C TYR A 17 -1.48 -0.05 -6.76
N GLN A 18 -1.88 0.71 -7.79
CA GLN A 18 -1.63 2.14 -7.86
C GLN A 18 -2.29 2.90 -6.70
N ALA A 19 -3.52 2.55 -6.33
CA ALA A 19 -4.21 3.15 -5.19
C ALA A 19 -3.47 2.88 -3.87
N VAL A 20 -3.02 1.63 -3.66
CA VAL A 20 -2.30 1.24 -2.44
C VAL A 20 -0.93 1.92 -2.35
N ILE A 21 -0.18 2.01 -3.45
CA ILE A 21 1.11 2.71 -3.47
C ILE A 21 0.94 4.20 -3.14
N ARG A 22 -0.12 4.84 -3.65
CA ARG A 22 -0.42 6.23 -3.29
C ARG A 22 -0.69 6.40 -1.80
N LEU A 23 -1.51 5.52 -1.22
CA LEU A 23 -1.79 5.55 0.23
C LEU A 23 -0.53 5.32 1.06
N GLN A 24 0.36 4.41 0.63
CA GLN A 24 1.65 4.21 1.29
C GLN A 24 2.52 5.47 1.24
N SER A 25 2.54 6.17 0.11
CA SER A 25 3.27 7.43 -0.03
C SER A 25 2.71 8.54 0.86
N ASP A 26 1.38 8.65 0.98
CA ASP A 26 0.73 9.60 1.89
C ASP A 26 1.07 9.29 3.36
N ASP A 27 1.07 8.01 3.75
CA ASP A 27 1.47 7.58 5.09
C ASP A 27 2.97 7.84 5.34
N GLU A 28 3.86 7.62 4.36
CA GLU A 28 5.28 7.98 4.46
C GLU A 28 5.49 9.47 4.71
N GLN A 29 4.74 10.32 4.00
CA GLN A 29 4.80 11.76 4.21
C GLN A 29 4.32 12.13 5.62
N ALA A 30 3.24 11.51 6.10
CA ALA A 30 2.74 11.75 7.45
C ALA A 30 3.76 11.33 8.54
N ILE A 31 4.45 10.20 8.34
CA ILE A 31 5.54 9.75 9.23
C ILE A 31 6.68 10.79 9.22
N SER A 32 7.13 11.21 8.04
CA SER A 32 8.22 12.20 7.92
C SER A 32 7.88 13.53 8.58
N VAL A 33 6.64 14.01 8.42
CA VAL A 33 6.17 15.22 9.11
C VAL A 33 6.16 15.01 10.63
N ALA A 34 5.68 13.87 11.12
CA ALA A 34 5.68 13.59 12.56
C ALA A 34 7.10 13.59 13.15
N GLU A 35 8.08 13.04 12.43
CA GLU A 35 9.49 13.02 12.84
C GLU A 35 10.12 14.43 12.94
N GLN A 36 9.69 15.36 12.08
CA GLN A 36 10.15 16.76 12.12
C GLN A 36 9.60 17.55 13.31
N PHE A 37 8.48 17.11 13.90
CA PHE A 37 7.81 17.79 15.02
C PHE A 37 7.62 16.87 16.23
N PRO A 38 8.71 16.37 16.85
CA PRO A 38 8.65 15.32 17.87
C PRO A 38 7.91 15.75 19.16
N ASN A 39 7.84 17.05 19.43
CA ASN A 39 7.15 17.60 20.60
C ASN A 39 5.63 17.73 20.42
N SER A 40 5.12 17.58 19.19
CA SER A 40 3.68 17.60 18.93
C SER A 40 3.08 16.24 19.23
N ALA A 41 2.31 16.14 20.31
CA ALA A 41 1.62 14.91 20.67
C ALA A 41 0.65 14.44 19.57
N VAL A 42 -0.04 15.38 18.92
CA VAL A 42 -0.98 15.09 17.83
C VAL A 42 -0.26 14.54 16.61
N LEU A 43 0.86 15.15 16.19
CA LEU A 43 1.60 14.68 15.02
C LEU A 43 2.30 13.35 15.29
N ARG A 44 2.82 13.13 16.49
CA ARG A 44 3.43 11.85 16.88
C ARG A 44 2.42 10.70 16.86
N GLU A 45 1.22 10.92 17.36
CA GLU A 45 0.14 9.91 17.30
C GLU A 45 -0.29 9.66 15.85
N ALA A 46 -0.45 10.71 15.04
CA ALA A 46 -0.74 10.58 13.61
C ALA A 46 0.35 9.79 12.85
N GLY A 47 1.63 10.06 13.15
CA GLY A 47 2.76 9.34 12.58
C GLY A 47 2.79 7.87 12.99
N LYS A 48 2.46 7.53 14.24
CA LYS A 48 2.32 6.14 14.69
C LYS A 48 1.22 5.41 13.92
N GLN A 49 0.05 6.02 13.78
CA GLN A 49 -1.05 5.44 13.02
C GLN A 49 -0.69 5.28 11.53
N ALA A 50 0.04 6.24 10.95
CA ALA A 50 0.54 6.15 9.59
C ALA A 50 1.53 4.97 9.42
N THR A 51 2.43 4.75 10.39
CA THR A 51 3.32 3.57 10.40
C THR A 51 2.55 2.26 10.40
N GLU A 52 1.53 2.12 11.24
CA GLU A 52 0.69 0.91 11.33
C GLU A 52 -0.12 0.68 10.03
N ARG A 53 -0.68 1.75 9.45
CA ARG A 53 -1.39 1.68 8.17
C ARG A 53 -0.46 1.30 7.03
N LYS A 54 0.71 1.95 6.92
CA LYS A 54 1.72 1.63 5.91
C LYS A 54 2.12 0.15 5.98
N ALA A 55 2.46 -0.37 7.16
CA ALA A 55 2.82 -1.78 7.34
C ALA A 55 1.68 -2.73 6.93
N THR A 56 0.43 -2.35 7.24
CA THR A 56 -0.76 -3.11 6.82
C THR A 56 -0.89 -3.11 5.28
N MET A 57 -0.75 -1.95 4.65
CA MET A 57 -0.81 -1.80 3.19
C MET A 57 0.30 -2.59 2.49
N GLU A 58 1.53 -2.58 3.00
CA GLU A 58 2.63 -3.41 2.48
C GLU A 58 2.32 -4.91 2.58
N GLY A 59 1.64 -5.33 3.65
CA GLY A 59 1.13 -6.70 3.80
C GLY A 59 0.11 -7.05 2.71
N ILE A 60 -0.83 -6.14 2.43
CA ILE A 60 -1.84 -6.31 1.37
C ILE A 60 -1.17 -6.36 0.01
N THR A 61 -0.25 -5.43 -0.30
CA THR A 61 0.49 -5.41 -1.57
C THR A 61 1.24 -6.71 -1.80
N ARG A 62 1.95 -7.23 -0.79
CA ARG A 62 2.66 -8.52 -0.91
C ARG A 62 1.72 -9.68 -1.24
N ARG A 63 0.57 -9.78 -0.55
CA ARG A 63 -0.42 -10.85 -0.79
C ARG A 63 -1.07 -10.72 -2.18
N MET A 64 -1.37 -9.50 -2.60
CA MET A 64 -1.96 -9.23 -3.91
C MET A 64 -1.00 -9.61 -5.03
N LEU A 65 0.28 -9.28 -4.91
CA LEU A 65 1.29 -9.57 -5.93
C LEU A 65 1.75 -11.03 -5.91
N SER A 66 1.71 -11.74 -4.78
CA SER A 66 2.19 -13.12 -4.68
C SER A 66 1.38 -14.14 -5.47
N GLY A 67 0.14 -13.80 -5.85
CA GLY A 67 -0.72 -14.68 -6.64
C GLY A 67 -0.60 -14.49 -8.16
N LEU A 68 0.24 -13.54 -8.61
CA LEU A 68 0.39 -13.21 -10.02
C LEU A 68 1.49 -14.05 -10.69
N THR A 69 1.30 -14.38 -11.96
CA THR A 69 2.42 -14.86 -12.80
C THR A 69 3.38 -13.71 -13.10
N ASP A 70 4.61 -14.01 -13.52
CA ASP A 70 5.61 -12.98 -13.90
C ASP A 70 5.07 -11.99 -14.95
N GLU A 71 4.32 -12.48 -15.93
CA GLU A 71 3.70 -11.67 -16.98
C GLU A 71 2.63 -10.73 -16.42
N GLN A 72 1.77 -11.24 -15.53
CA GLN A 72 0.73 -10.46 -14.87
C GLN A 72 1.35 -9.42 -13.92
N TRP A 73 2.39 -9.81 -13.18
CA TRP A 73 3.13 -8.93 -12.30
C TRP A 73 3.74 -7.77 -13.07
N ARG A 74 4.43 -8.04 -14.19
CA ARG A 74 4.99 -6.99 -15.05
C ARG A 74 3.92 -6.03 -15.57
N ALA A 75 2.78 -6.59 -16.03
CA ALA A 75 1.67 -5.78 -16.52
C ALA A 75 1.07 -4.87 -15.43
N VAL A 76 1.01 -5.34 -14.17
CA VAL A 76 0.56 -4.55 -13.01
C VAL A 76 1.55 -3.45 -12.65
N ILE A 77 2.85 -3.77 -12.58
CA ILE A 77 3.87 -2.86 -12.06
C ILE A 77 4.26 -1.80 -13.09
N PHE A 78 4.51 -2.19 -14.34
CA PHE A 78 5.03 -1.29 -15.35
C PHE A 78 3.92 -0.69 -16.22
N GLY A 79 2.74 -1.30 -16.24
CA GLY A 79 1.85 -1.15 -17.38
C GLY A 79 2.43 -1.85 -18.59
N LYS A 80 1.59 -2.40 -19.45
CA LYS A 80 2.07 -3.02 -20.69
C LYS A 80 2.92 -2.02 -21.50
N ASP A 81 3.99 -2.55 -22.10
CA ASP A 81 4.82 -1.90 -23.12
C ASP A 81 3.99 -1.19 -24.19
#